data_AF-A0A661CTH6-F1
#
_entry.id   AF-A0A661CTH6-F1
#
_cell.length_a   1.000
_cell.length_b   1.000
_cell.length_c   1.000
_cell.angle_alpha   90.00
_cell.angle_beta   90.00
_cell.angle_gamma   90.00
#
_symmetry.space_group_name_H-M   'P 1'
#
loop_
_entity.id
_entity.type
_entity.pdbx_description
1 polymer ?
#
loop_
_entity_poly.entity_id
_entity_poly.type
_entity_poly.pdbx_seq_one_letter_code
_entity_poly.pdbx_strand_id
1 'polypeptide(L)'
;MMKNLLKELIGLSLLAMVLQGCVSSSSPGIPKGAEPYTKADTESNQSPTPTSDYGIKNATFQSSSNIEIDFSYSYRPKNGGPSRSLQNGEKLHSGDSYKIQFTPKEAGYVYIFQSDSGGQLFRLFPTTDFSGADVRNNRNPVQAHRTYFVPGESRSFVLDKQVGNETIHFLVFNEQNPGLEAKSRALLQFRQQGNQEQVDVAQANISDYIDKGVEAQVRFDKDVPVKSDSEGIFDNVQGRRLECQGSNCVSSLKFRHLP
;
A
#
# COMPACT_ATOMS: atom_id res chain seq x y z
N MET A 1 0.90 -32.20 38.16
CA MET A 1 0.19 -32.29 36.87
C MET A 1 -0.70 -31.06 36.71
N MET A 2 -0.56 -30.37 35.56
CA MET A 2 -1.49 -29.38 34.99
C MET A 2 -1.76 -28.08 35.77
N LYS A 3 -0.79 -27.14 35.78
CA LYS A 3 -1.05 -25.68 35.78
C LYS A 3 0.09 -24.94 35.09
N ASN A 4 0.29 -25.18 33.80
CA ASN A 4 1.18 -24.39 32.94
C ASN A 4 0.66 -24.49 31.51
N LEU A 5 -0.46 -23.81 31.21
CA LEU A 5 -0.96 -23.67 29.85
C LEU A 5 -1.96 -22.51 29.78
N LEU A 6 -1.55 -21.31 30.17
CA LEU A 6 -2.32 -20.08 29.91
C LEU A 6 -1.45 -18.81 30.00
N LYS A 7 -0.24 -18.84 29.43
CA LYS A 7 0.62 -17.65 29.30
C LYS A 7 1.13 -17.36 27.88
N GLU A 8 0.68 -18.11 26.87
CA GLU A 8 1.00 -17.83 25.47
C GLU A 8 -0.27 -17.57 24.67
N LEU A 9 -0.82 -16.36 24.83
CA LEU A 9 -1.88 -15.82 23.96
C LEU A 9 -1.68 -14.31 23.73
N ILE A 10 -0.42 -13.87 23.76
CA ILE A 10 0.01 -12.54 23.30
C ILE A 10 0.93 -12.80 22.10
N GLY A 11 0.33 -13.10 20.95
CA GLY A 11 1.12 -13.54 19.80
C GLY A 11 0.29 -13.75 18.54
N LEU A 12 -0.74 -12.93 18.34
CA LEU A 12 -1.49 -12.84 17.09
C LEU A 12 -2.19 -11.48 17.04
N SER A 13 -1.41 -10.39 17.02
CA SER A 13 -1.93 -9.13 16.46
C SER A 13 -1.90 -9.29 14.94
N LEU A 14 -2.90 -10.02 14.44
CA LEU A 14 -3.20 -10.10 13.04
C LEU A 14 -3.76 -8.73 12.65
N LEU A 15 -2.88 -7.82 12.23
CA LEU A 15 -3.17 -6.73 11.31
C LEU A 15 -4.53 -6.03 11.54
N ALA A 16 -4.68 -5.27 12.63
CA ALA A 16 -5.89 -4.48 12.83
C ALA A 16 -5.82 -3.08 12.19
N MET A 17 -5.08 -2.91 11.08
CA MET A 17 -5.42 -1.85 10.14
C MET A 17 -6.72 -2.25 9.45
N VAL A 18 -7.83 -1.85 10.06
CA VAL A 18 -9.15 -2.06 9.48
C VAL A 18 -9.28 -1.10 8.31
N LEU A 19 -9.47 -1.65 7.11
CA LEU A 19 -9.90 -0.84 5.97
C LEU A 19 -11.39 -0.56 6.13
N GLN A 20 -11.73 0.70 6.36
CA GLN A 20 -13.11 1.16 6.29
C GLN A 20 -13.37 1.77 4.91
N GLY A 21 -14.41 1.29 4.24
CA GLY A 21 -15.07 2.02 3.17
C GLY A 21 -16.25 2.78 3.77
N CYS A 22 -16.46 4.02 3.38
CA CYS A 22 -17.65 4.76 3.78
C CYS A 22 -18.85 4.26 2.98
N VAL A 23 -19.67 3.39 3.59
CA VAL A 23 -20.95 2.99 2.98
C VAL A 23 -21.92 4.16 3.12
N SER A 24 -22.07 4.95 2.06
CA SER A 24 -23.22 5.85 1.90
C SER A 24 -24.47 4.99 1.69
N SER A 25 -25.33 4.91 2.71
CA SER A 25 -26.57 4.15 2.67
C SER A 25 -27.53 4.72 1.62
N SER A 26 -27.57 4.11 0.44
CA SER A 26 -28.69 4.22 -0.48
C SER A 26 -28.95 2.84 -1.08
N SER A 27 -30.12 2.30 -0.73
CA SER A 27 -30.64 1.02 -1.21
C SER A 27 -31.22 1.21 -2.62
N PRO A 28 -30.99 0.27 -3.55
CA PRO A 28 -32.00 0.03 -4.58
C PRO A 28 -32.38 -1.46 -4.68
N GLY A 29 -33.66 -1.65 -5.03
CA GLY A 29 -34.42 -2.88 -4.96
C GLY A 29 -33.88 -4.07 -5.75
N ILE A 30 -34.20 -5.24 -5.20
CA ILE A 30 -34.15 -6.56 -5.82
C ILE A 30 -35.20 -6.65 -6.94
N PRO A 31 -34.87 -7.25 -8.10
CA PRO A 31 -35.83 -8.06 -8.82
C PRO A 31 -35.46 -9.55 -8.81
N LYS A 32 -36.48 -10.35 -8.53
CA LYS A 32 -36.50 -11.82 -8.56
C LYS A 32 -36.54 -12.35 -10.00
N GLY A 33 -35.94 -13.51 -10.22
CA GLY A 33 -36.50 -14.56 -11.08
C GLY A 33 -35.72 -14.92 -12.33
N ALA A 34 -35.08 -16.10 -12.33
CA ALA A 34 -35.25 -17.16 -13.32
C ALA A 34 -34.41 -18.40 -12.92
N GLU A 35 -35.03 -19.57 -12.95
CA GLU A 35 -34.47 -20.88 -12.61
C GLU A 35 -33.80 -21.57 -13.85
N PRO A 36 -33.55 -22.91 -13.90
CA PRO A 36 -32.22 -23.46 -14.09
C PRO A 36 -32.03 -24.13 -15.47
N TYR A 37 -30.79 -24.33 -15.90
CA TYR A 37 -30.50 -25.22 -17.03
C TYR A 37 -29.42 -26.24 -16.69
N THR A 38 -29.75 -27.51 -16.99
CA THR A 38 -28.97 -28.71 -16.76
C THR A 38 -28.19 -29.11 -18.02
N LYS A 39 -26.94 -29.53 -17.79
CA LYS A 39 -26.12 -30.58 -18.43
C LYS A 39 -25.96 -30.69 -19.97
N ALA A 40 -24.66 -30.71 -20.31
CA ALA A 40 -23.91 -31.65 -21.15
C ALA A 40 -24.12 -31.61 -22.67
N ASP A 41 -23.03 -31.35 -23.39
CA ASP A 41 -22.55 -32.25 -24.45
C ASP A 41 -21.02 -32.19 -24.57
N THR A 42 -20.47 -33.38 -24.79
CA THR A 42 -19.08 -33.73 -25.05
C THR A 42 -18.87 -33.70 -26.56
N GLU A 43 -17.83 -33.05 -27.09
CA GLU A 43 -16.96 -33.63 -28.15
C GLU A 43 -15.85 -32.69 -28.67
N SER A 44 -14.70 -33.33 -28.91
CA SER A 44 -13.66 -33.02 -29.90
C SER A 44 -12.67 -31.86 -29.68
N ASN A 45 -11.57 -32.23 -29.05
CA ASN A 45 -10.17 -32.04 -29.48
C ASN A 45 -9.95 -31.35 -30.85
N GLN A 46 -9.39 -30.14 -30.84
CA GLN A 46 -8.36 -29.70 -31.79
C GLN A 46 -7.64 -28.46 -31.25
N SER A 47 -6.31 -28.57 -31.15
CA SER A 47 -5.38 -27.53 -30.72
C SER A 47 -5.10 -26.58 -31.89
N PRO A 48 -5.28 -25.26 -31.76
CA PRO A 48 -4.70 -24.30 -32.68
C PRO A 48 -3.48 -23.63 -32.04
N THR A 49 -2.32 -23.85 -32.66
CA THR A 49 -1.16 -22.96 -32.58
C THR A 49 -1.52 -21.58 -33.10
N PRO A 50 -1.22 -20.48 -32.39
CA PRO A 50 -1.20 -19.15 -32.99
C PRO A 50 0.24 -18.75 -33.29
N THR A 51 0.61 -18.90 -34.56
CA THR A 51 1.62 -18.06 -35.20
C THR A 51 0.97 -16.72 -35.57
N SER A 52 1.77 -15.65 -35.57
CA SER A 52 1.53 -14.34 -36.20
C SER A 52 1.11 -13.18 -35.29
N ASP A 53 2.11 -12.35 -35.02
CA ASP A 53 2.09 -10.92 -35.35
C ASP A 53 1.02 -10.05 -34.67
N TYR A 54 1.23 -9.82 -33.37
CA TYR A 54 0.83 -8.56 -32.75
C TYR A 54 2.10 -7.88 -32.26
N GLY A 55 2.52 -6.83 -32.95
CA GLY A 55 3.58 -5.93 -32.53
C GLY A 55 3.25 -5.27 -31.20
N ILE A 56 3.56 -5.96 -30.09
CA ILE A 56 3.74 -5.33 -28.79
C ILE A 56 4.95 -4.42 -28.98
N LYS A 57 4.69 -3.12 -29.18
CA LYS A 57 5.73 -2.11 -29.00
C LYS A 57 6.17 -2.24 -27.55
N ASN A 58 7.30 -2.92 -27.34
CA ASN A 58 8.02 -2.89 -26.08
C ASN A 58 8.23 -1.42 -25.77
N ALA A 59 7.47 -0.89 -24.81
CA ALA A 59 7.70 0.44 -24.29
C ALA A 59 9.12 0.41 -23.73
N THR A 60 10.05 0.99 -24.49
CA THR A 60 11.41 1.22 -24.04
C THR A 60 11.32 2.11 -22.82
N PHE A 61 11.57 1.55 -21.64
CA PHE A 61 11.83 2.32 -20.43
C PHE A 61 13.07 3.16 -20.73
N GLN A 62 12.89 4.42 -21.12
CA GLN A 62 13.99 5.35 -21.13
C GLN A 62 14.40 5.51 -19.67
N SER A 63 15.59 5.03 -19.34
CA SER A 63 16.22 5.21 -18.04
C SER A 63 16.52 6.70 -17.88
N SER A 64 15.50 7.48 -17.51
CA SER A 64 15.73 8.75 -16.87
C SER A 64 16.42 8.40 -15.56
N SER A 65 17.65 8.91 -15.37
CA SER A 65 18.38 8.73 -14.11
C SER A 65 17.69 9.41 -12.93
N ASN A 66 16.61 10.15 -13.21
CA ASN A 66 15.76 10.80 -12.24
C ASN A 66 14.35 10.25 -12.34
N ILE A 67 13.78 9.91 -11.18
CA ILE A 67 12.37 9.56 -11.04
C ILE A 67 11.74 10.65 -10.20
N GLU A 68 10.63 11.20 -10.70
CA GLU A 68 9.83 12.17 -9.97
C GLU A 68 8.49 11.55 -9.59
N ILE A 69 8.10 11.73 -8.33
CA ILE A 69 6.80 11.29 -7.83
C ILE A 69 6.12 12.43 -7.11
N ASP A 70 4.95 12.81 -7.59
CA ASP A 70 4.04 13.68 -6.84
C ASP A 70 3.31 12.80 -5.81
N PHE A 71 3.29 13.16 -4.54
CA PHE A 71 2.65 12.37 -3.49
C PHE A 71 2.07 13.23 -2.37
N SER A 72 1.16 12.65 -1.61
CA SER A 72 0.57 13.27 -0.42
C SER A 72 0.21 12.22 0.62
N TYR A 73 0.40 12.59 1.88
CA TYR A 73 -0.14 11.87 3.03
C TYR A 73 -1.26 12.69 3.63
N SER A 74 -2.38 12.05 3.91
CA SER A 74 -3.54 12.73 4.47
C SER A 74 -4.17 11.92 5.57
N TYR A 75 -4.79 12.59 6.53
CA TYR A 75 -5.52 11.94 7.61
C TYR A 75 -6.82 12.65 7.91
N ARG A 76 -7.76 11.91 8.50
CA ARG A 76 -9.07 12.40 8.95
C ARG A 76 -9.33 11.91 10.37
N PRO A 77 -9.71 12.80 11.30
CA PRO A 77 -10.03 12.41 12.67
C PRO A 77 -11.21 11.45 12.75
N LYS A 78 -11.20 10.52 13.71
CA LYS A 78 -12.26 9.50 13.88
C LYS A 78 -13.66 10.10 14.11
N ASN A 79 -13.71 11.25 14.77
CA ASN A 79 -14.96 11.95 15.11
C ASN A 79 -15.52 12.76 13.93
N GLY A 80 -14.97 12.56 12.72
CA GLY A 80 -15.29 13.35 11.54
C GLY A 80 -14.49 14.65 11.48
N GLY A 81 -14.93 15.55 10.60
CA GLY A 81 -14.21 16.78 10.26
C GLY A 81 -13.49 16.72 8.92
N PRO A 82 -12.82 17.83 8.53
CA PRO A 82 -12.09 17.90 7.28
C PRO A 82 -10.81 17.07 7.34
N SER A 83 -10.42 16.52 6.19
CA SER A 83 -9.12 15.89 6.04
C SER A 83 -7.99 16.92 6.11
N ARG A 84 -6.83 16.46 6.53
CA ARG A 84 -5.64 17.28 6.74
C ARG A 84 -4.41 16.59 6.16
N SER A 85 -3.40 17.38 5.85
CA SER A 85 -2.09 16.85 5.44
C SER A 85 -1.41 16.21 6.64
N LEU A 86 -0.92 14.98 6.47
CA LEU A 86 -0.09 14.32 7.48
C LEU A 86 1.37 14.74 7.26
N GLN A 87 1.93 15.43 8.23
CA GLN A 87 3.30 15.98 8.22
C GLN A 87 4.20 15.29 9.25
N ASN A 88 5.51 15.49 9.12
CA ASN A 88 6.47 14.89 10.04
C ASN A 88 6.25 15.43 11.46
N GLY A 89 6.17 14.54 12.45
CA GLY A 89 5.90 14.87 13.85
C GLY A 89 4.43 15.12 14.20
N GLU A 90 3.51 15.01 13.24
CA GLU A 90 2.06 15.11 13.48
C GLU A 90 1.57 14.11 14.52
N LYS A 91 0.43 14.43 15.13
CA LYS A 91 -0.21 13.60 16.14
C LYS A 91 -1.54 13.09 15.62
N LEU A 92 -1.64 11.78 15.46
CA LEU A 92 -2.88 11.09 15.14
C LEU A 92 -3.34 10.31 16.36
N HIS A 93 -4.64 10.06 16.48
CA HIS A 93 -5.24 9.31 17.58
C HIS A 93 -5.80 7.98 17.11
N SER A 94 -5.92 7.03 18.02
CA SER A 94 -6.55 5.74 17.74
C SER A 94 -7.96 5.93 17.15
N GLY A 95 -8.20 5.30 16.00
CA GLY A 95 -9.40 5.45 15.18
C GLY A 95 -9.33 6.53 14.11
N ASP A 96 -8.31 7.40 14.11
CA ASP A 96 -8.08 8.30 12.98
C ASP A 96 -7.77 7.47 11.73
N SER A 97 -8.18 7.98 10.58
CA SER A 97 -7.92 7.32 9.29
C SER A 97 -6.87 8.09 8.50
N TYR A 98 -6.05 7.39 7.72
CA TYR A 98 -5.07 8.02 6.83
C TYR A 98 -4.98 7.32 5.49
N LYS A 99 -4.54 8.08 4.48
CA LYS A 99 -4.46 7.68 3.09
C LYS A 99 -3.18 8.22 2.47
N ILE A 100 -2.61 7.42 1.58
CA ILE A 100 -1.45 7.79 0.77
C ILE A 100 -1.91 7.88 -0.67
N GLN A 101 -1.53 8.96 -1.34
CA GLN A 101 -1.76 9.15 -2.76
C GLN A 101 -0.44 9.49 -3.43
N PHE A 102 -0.20 8.92 -4.61
CA PHE A 102 0.96 9.27 -5.41
C PHE A 102 0.71 9.15 -6.91
N THR A 103 1.43 9.93 -7.70
CA THR A 103 1.38 9.98 -9.16
C THR A 103 2.82 10.07 -9.67
N PRO A 104 3.38 8.96 -10.19
CA PRO A 104 4.71 8.98 -10.81
C PRO A 104 4.72 9.85 -12.07
N LYS A 105 5.80 10.57 -12.34
CA LYS A 105 6.01 11.26 -13.62
C LYS A 105 6.52 10.28 -14.67
N GLU A 106 7.33 9.31 -14.26
CA GLU A 106 7.81 8.21 -15.10
C GLU A 106 7.29 6.85 -14.60
N ALA A 107 7.38 5.82 -15.45
CA ALA A 107 7.11 4.46 -15.01
C ALA A 107 8.26 3.95 -14.13
N GLY A 108 7.95 3.12 -13.14
CA GLY A 108 8.96 2.62 -12.20
C GLY A 108 8.39 1.65 -11.18
N TYR A 109 9.04 1.55 -10.03
CA TYR A 109 8.64 0.66 -8.94
C TYR A 109 8.59 1.45 -7.63
N VAL A 110 7.46 1.36 -6.95
CA VAL A 110 7.25 2.00 -5.64
C VAL A 110 7.05 0.91 -4.60
N TYR A 111 7.66 1.09 -3.44
CA TYR A 111 7.39 0.24 -2.28
C TYR A 111 7.10 1.14 -1.09
N ILE A 112 6.00 0.89 -0.40
CA ILE A 112 5.62 1.67 0.77
C ILE A 112 5.54 0.70 1.94
N PHE A 113 6.33 0.97 2.98
CA PHE A 113 6.31 0.23 4.22
C PHE A 113 5.92 1.13 5.39
N GLN A 114 5.45 0.55 6.47
CA GLN A 114 5.22 1.25 7.72
C GLN A 114 5.83 0.48 8.89
N SER A 115 6.64 1.16 9.67
CA SER A 115 7.12 0.68 10.97
C SER A 115 6.19 1.20 12.06
N ASP A 116 5.66 0.30 12.89
CA ASP A 116 4.87 0.68 14.07
C ASP A 116 5.75 0.96 15.30
N SER A 117 5.10 1.27 16.42
CA SER A 117 5.77 1.55 17.68
C SER A 117 6.43 0.34 18.34
N GLY A 118 6.00 -0.87 17.99
CA GLY A 118 6.60 -2.14 18.39
C GLY A 118 7.77 -2.55 17.48
N GLY A 119 8.10 -1.73 16.49
CA GLY A 119 9.11 -2.02 15.49
C GLY A 119 8.66 -3.00 14.42
N GLN A 120 7.38 -3.37 14.34
CA GLN A 120 6.87 -4.24 13.28
C GLN A 120 6.74 -3.48 11.97
N LEU A 121 7.22 -4.09 10.88
CA LEU A 121 7.22 -3.51 9.54
C LEU A 121 6.10 -4.09 8.68
N PHE A 122 5.20 -3.27 8.18
CA PHE A 122 4.07 -3.66 7.33
C PHE A 122 4.27 -3.17 5.91
N ARG A 123 3.96 -4.00 4.92
CA ARG A 123 3.93 -3.55 3.52
C ARG A 123 2.58 -2.91 3.22
N LEU A 124 2.60 -1.63 2.88
CA LEU A 124 1.41 -0.88 2.45
C LEU A 124 1.23 -0.89 0.92
N PHE A 125 2.33 -0.93 0.15
CA PHE A 125 2.31 -1.00 -1.31
C PHE A 125 3.57 -1.71 -1.85
N PRO A 126 3.49 -2.53 -2.92
CA PRO A 126 2.27 -3.09 -3.51
C PRO A 126 1.45 -3.86 -2.48
N THR A 127 0.12 -3.86 -2.60
CA THR A 127 -0.73 -4.51 -1.60
C THR A 127 -1.54 -5.67 -2.17
N THR A 128 -1.33 -6.83 -1.55
CA THR A 128 -2.18 -8.02 -1.63
C THR A 128 -2.73 -8.41 -0.26
N ASP A 129 -2.34 -7.69 0.79
CA ASP A 129 -2.26 -8.23 2.15
C ASP A 129 -3.43 -7.80 3.04
N PHE A 130 -4.17 -6.77 2.63
CA PHE A 130 -5.33 -6.26 3.38
C PHE A 130 -6.63 -6.64 2.68
N SER A 131 -7.61 -7.11 3.46
CA SER A 131 -8.95 -7.38 2.95
C SER A 131 -9.58 -6.11 2.37
N GLY A 132 -9.87 -6.14 1.07
CA GLY A 132 -10.48 -5.02 0.35
C GLY A 132 -9.51 -3.95 -0.13
N ALA A 133 -8.19 -4.14 0.00
CA ALA A 133 -7.25 -3.34 -0.78
C ALA A 133 -7.54 -3.45 -2.28
N ASP A 134 -7.22 -2.40 -3.04
CA ASP A 134 -7.34 -2.46 -4.50
C ASP A 134 -6.18 -3.24 -5.12
N VAL A 135 -6.20 -4.57 -4.97
CA VAL A 135 -5.14 -5.47 -5.45
C VAL A 135 -4.96 -5.38 -6.97
N ARG A 136 -6.01 -4.97 -7.71
CA ARG A 136 -5.94 -4.81 -9.16
C ARG A 136 -5.09 -3.60 -9.52
N ASN A 137 -5.23 -2.48 -8.81
CA ASN A 137 -4.54 -1.24 -9.15
C ASN A 137 -3.26 -1.02 -8.34
N ASN A 138 -3.17 -1.52 -7.11
CA ASN A 138 -2.03 -1.31 -6.21
C ASN A 138 -0.94 -2.36 -6.38
N ARG A 139 -0.37 -2.38 -7.59
CA ARG A 139 0.70 -3.30 -8.01
C ARG A 139 1.86 -2.54 -8.65
N ASN A 140 3.05 -3.13 -8.56
CA ASN A 140 4.18 -2.74 -9.40
C ASN A 140 4.13 -3.51 -10.75
N PRO A 141 4.77 -2.98 -11.81
CA PRO A 141 5.31 -1.63 -11.91
C PRO A 141 4.21 -0.55 -11.90
N VAL A 142 4.57 0.64 -11.44
CA VAL A 142 3.70 1.82 -11.50
C VAL A 142 3.84 2.51 -12.86
N GLN A 143 2.74 3.08 -13.35
CA GLN A 143 2.66 3.71 -14.66
C GLN A 143 2.84 5.22 -14.52
N ALA A 144 3.56 5.81 -15.48
CA ALA A 144 3.68 7.26 -15.61
C ALA A 144 2.31 7.94 -15.64
N HIS A 145 2.18 9.05 -14.92
CA HIS A 145 1.01 9.92 -14.84
C HIS A 145 -0.28 9.27 -14.31
N ARG A 146 -0.19 8.03 -13.83
CA ARG A 146 -1.30 7.35 -13.17
C ARG A 146 -1.27 7.65 -11.67
N THR A 147 -2.43 8.03 -11.13
CA THR A 147 -2.59 8.23 -9.69
C THR A 147 -2.96 6.92 -9.00
N TYR A 148 -2.29 6.65 -7.89
CA TYR A 148 -2.49 5.49 -7.03
C TYR A 148 -3.00 5.98 -5.68
N PHE A 149 -3.94 5.23 -5.12
CA PHE A 149 -4.49 5.47 -3.78
C PHE A 149 -4.22 4.23 -2.94
N VAL A 150 -3.52 4.40 -1.83
CA VAL A 150 -3.16 3.31 -0.92
C VAL A 150 -3.93 3.53 0.39
N PRO A 151 -4.82 2.60 0.76
CA PRO A 151 -5.00 1.23 0.24
C PRO A 151 -5.97 1.08 -0.95
N GLY A 152 -6.72 2.12 -1.29
CA GLY A 152 -7.62 2.18 -2.45
C GLY A 152 -8.29 3.54 -2.55
N GLU A 153 -8.95 3.82 -3.67
CA GLU A 153 -9.54 5.15 -3.92
C GLU A 153 -10.58 5.53 -2.86
N SER A 154 -11.56 4.66 -2.58
CA SER A 154 -12.60 4.87 -1.55
C SER A 154 -12.25 4.27 -0.18
N ARG A 155 -10.95 4.11 0.14
CA ARG A 155 -10.52 3.41 1.37
C ARG A 155 -9.38 4.11 2.07
N SER A 156 -9.35 3.99 3.39
CA SER A 156 -8.27 4.52 4.23
C SER A 156 -7.81 3.46 5.22
N PHE A 157 -6.56 3.57 5.66
CA PHE A 157 -6.09 2.85 6.85
C PHE A 157 -6.70 3.50 8.08
N VAL A 158 -7.03 2.71 9.10
CA VAL A 158 -7.49 3.20 10.40
C VAL A 158 -6.47 2.80 11.45
N LEU A 159 -6.04 3.77 12.27
CA LEU A 159 -5.15 3.50 13.39
C LEU A 159 -5.86 2.66 14.45
N ASP A 160 -5.20 1.60 14.89
CA ASP A 160 -5.69 0.73 15.94
C ASP A 160 -5.43 1.33 17.33
N LYS A 161 -5.26 0.51 18.37
CA LYS A 161 -4.99 0.96 19.75
C LYS A 161 -3.51 0.88 20.12
N GLN A 162 -2.63 0.49 19.20
CA GLN A 162 -1.21 0.33 19.42
C GLN A 162 -0.49 1.67 19.26
N VAL A 163 -0.45 2.43 20.35
CA VAL A 163 0.11 3.78 20.39
C VAL A 163 1.64 3.79 20.28
N GLY A 164 2.20 4.94 19.88
CA GLY A 164 3.63 5.22 19.90
C GLY A 164 4.11 5.93 18.64
N ASN A 165 5.41 5.83 18.33
CA ASN A 165 5.96 6.42 17.12
C ASN A 165 5.75 5.48 15.94
N GLU A 166 5.23 6.01 14.84
CA GLU A 166 5.07 5.27 13.59
C GLU A 166 5.81 5.98 12.47
N THR A 167 6.32 5.23 11.50
CA THR A 167 7.05 5.77 10.34
C THR A 167 6.59 5.12 9.07
N ILE A 168 6.20 5.92 8.08
CA ILE A 168 5.91 5.47 6.71
C ILE A 168 7.19 5.68 5.89
N HIS A 169 7.66 4.63 5.24
CA HIS A 169 8.82 4.63 4.35
C HIS A 169 8.33 4.49 2.90
N PHE A 170 8.72 5.45 2.05
CA PHE A 170 8.37 5.50 0.63
C PHE A 170 9.64 5.30 -0.19
N LEU A 171 9.75 4.15 -0.85
CA LEU A 171 10.92 3.77 -1.63
C LEU A 171 10.59 3.80 -3.12
N VAL A 172 11.53 4.28 -3.93
CA VAL A 172 11.37 4.46 -5.37
C VAL A 172 12.56 3.87 -6.11
N PHE A 173 12.27 3.06 -7.13
CA PHE A 173 13.26 2.41 -7.97
C PHE A 173 12.91 2.57 -9.46
N ASN A 174 13.92 2.73 -10.30
CA ASN A 174 13.78 2.77 -11.76
C ASN A 174 13.54 1.36 -12.33
N GLU A 175 14.11 0.36 -11.68
CA GLU A 175 14.04 -1.03 -12.06
C GLU A 175 13.39 -1.86 -10.95
N GLN A 176 12.95 -3.07 -11.34
CA GLN A 176 12.42 -4.01 -10.37
C GLN A 176 13.50 -4.35 -9.33
N ASN A 177 13.09 -4.57 -8.08
CA ASN A 177 13.99 -5.05 -7.04
C ASN A 177 13.54 -6.43 -6.56
N PRO A 178 13.91 -7.52 -7.27
CA PRO A 178 13.51 -8.88 -6.92
C PRO A 178 13.93 -9.30 -5.52
N GLY A 179 15.05 -8.77 -5.02
CA GLY A 179 15.56 -9.05 -3.68
C GLY A 179 14.62 -8.52 -2.58
N LEU A 180 14.26 -7.23 -2.68
CA LEU A 180 13.29 -6.61 -1.77
C LEU A 180 11.92 -7.29 -1.86
N GLU A 181 11.45 -7.61 -3.07
CA GLU A 181 10.17 -8.30 -3.27
C GLU A 181 10.16 -9.70 -2.65
N ALA A 182 11.24 -10.47 -2.82
CA ALA A 182 11.35 -11.81 -2.25
C ALA A 182 11.36 -11.75 -0.72
N LYS A 183 12.10 -10.81 -0.12
CA LYS A 183 12.14 -10.59 1.34
C LYS A 183 10.78 -10.15 1.88
N SER A 184 10.09 -9.26 1.16
CA SER A 184 8.73 -8.84 1.50
C SER A 184 7.72 -9.98 1.44
N ARG A 185 7.78 -10.86 0.42
CA ARG A 185 6.94 -12.07 0.37
C ARG A 185 7.25 -13.02 1.52
N ALA A 186 8.53 -13.24 1.82
CA ALA A 186 8.97 -14.11 2.92
C ALA A 186 8.46 -13.59 4.28
N LEU A 187 8.55 -12.29 4.54
CA LEU A 187 8.00 -11.67 5.76
C LEU A 187 6.53 -12.03 5.97
N LEU A 188 5.71 -11.95 4.93
CA LEU A 188 4.28 -12.29 5.01
C LEU A 188 4.06 -13.78 5.27
N GLN A 189 4.82 -14.65 4.61
CA GLN A 189 4.76 -16.09 4.81
C GLN A 189 5.13 -16.47 6.25
N PHE A 190 6.21 -15.91 6.79
CA PHE A 190 6.66 -16.19 8.16
C PHE A 190 5.67 -15.68 9.20
N ARG A 191 5.02 -14.53 8.97
CA ARG A 191 3.92 -14.04 9.81
C ARG A 191 2.74 -15.00 9.83
N GLN A 192 2.32 -15.50 8.66
CA GLN A 192 1.23 -16.48 8.57
C GLN A 192 1.55 -17.79 9.29
N GLN A 193 2.82 -18.16 9.37
CA GLN A 193 3.30 -19.34 10.08
C GLN A 193 3.53 -19.11 11.59
N GLY A 194 3.45 -17.87 12.07
CA GLY A 194 3.79 -17.52 13.45
C GLY A 194 5.28 -17.69 13.79
N ASN A 195 6.16 -17.71 12.79
CA ASN A 195 7.60 -17.92 13.00
C ASN A 195 8.30 -16.59 13.30
N GLN A 196 8.28 -16.16 14.56
CA GLN A 196 8.77 -14.84 14.97
C GLN A 196 10.26 -14.61 14.64
N GLU A 197 11.12 -15.61 14.82
CA GLU A 197 12.55 -15.49 14.50
C GLU A 197 12.76 -15.17 13.00
N GLN A 198 12.04 -15.87 12.13
CA GLN A 198 12.11 -15.62 10.68
C GLN A 198 11.46 -14.29 10.29
N VAL A 199 10.42 -13.85 11.02
CA VAL A 199 9.84 -12.49 10.86
C VAL A 199 10.88 -11.42 11.16
N ASP A 200 11.60 -11.53 12.27
CA ASP A 200 12.61 -10.57 12.69
C ASP A 200 13.76 -10.50 11.67
N VAL A 201 14.23 -11.66 11.20
CA VAL A 201 15.25 -11.75 10.13
C VAL A 201 14.74 -11.13 8.83
N ALA A 202 13.54 -11.47 8.37
CA ALA A 202 12.97 -10.93 7.13
C ALA A 202 12.76 -9.42 7.21
N GLN A 203 12.37 -8.92 8.38
CA GLN A 203 12.20 -7.49 8.62
C GLN A 203 13.53 -6.74 8.60
N ALA A 204 14.54 -7.21 9.33
CA ALA A 204 15.88 -6.60 9.33
C ALA A 204 16.47 -6.51 7.91
N ASN A 205 16.21 -7.55 7.11
CA ASN A 205 16.59 -7.60 5.69
C ASN A 205 15.89 -6.53 4.82
N ILE A 206 14.67 -6.11 5.16
CA ILE A 206 13.96 -5.04 4.45
C ILE A 206 14.41 -3.68 4.98
N SER A 207 14.58 -3.54 6.29
CA SER A 207 15.13 -2.34 6.92
C SER A 207 16.49 -1.96 6.33
N ASP A 208 17.32 -2.94 5.97
CA ASP A 208 18.59 -2.69 5.28
C ASP A 208 18.44 -1.92 3.95
N TYR A 209 17.37 -2.16 3.17
CA TYR A 209 17.09 -1.38 1.96
C TYR A 209 16.64 0.05 2.26
N ILE A 210 15.91 0.22 3.36
CA ILE A 210 15.44 1.53 3.84
C ILE A 210 16.65 2.34 4.31
N ASP A 211 17.51 1.75 5.14
CA ASP A 211 18.64 2.42 5.78
C ASP A 211 19.78 2.72 4.80
N LYS A 212 20.00 1.86 3.80
CA LYS A 212 21.03 2.06 2.75
C LYS A 212 20.52 2.83 1.54
N GLY A 213 19.24 3.16 1.50
CA GLY A 213 18.67 3.92 0.41
C GLY A 213 19.19 5.35 0.39
N VAL A 214 19.20 5.96 -0.81
CA VAL A 214 19.59 7.36 -0.96
C VAL A 214 18.41 8.24 -0.53
N GLU A 215 18.59 9.13 0.44
CA GLU A 215 17.50 10.02 0.86
C GLU A 215 17.04 10.87 -0.34
N ALA A 216 15.76 10.79 -0.64
CA ALA A 216 15.16 11.50 -1.76
C ALA A 216 15.03 13.00 -1.43
N GLN A 217 15.15 13.85 -2.44
CA GLN A 217 14.84 15.27 -2.25
C GLN A 217 13.33 15.46 -2.26
N VAL A 218 12.75 15.91 -1.15
CA VAL A 218 11.32 16.21 -1.04
C VAL A 218 11.08 17.71 -1.07
N ARG A 219 10.29 18.17 -2.03
CA ARG A 219 9.86 19.57 -2.17
C ARG A 219 8.38 19.69 -1.84
N PHE A 220 8.04 20.69 -1.05
CA PHE A 220 6.65 21.10 -0.86
C PHE A 220 6.26 21.95 -2.04
N ASP A 221 5.35 21.44 -2.85
CA ASP A 221 4.94 22.10 -4.08
C ASP A 221 3.43 22.31 -4.03
N LYS A 222 3.04 23.58 -3.94
CA LYS A 222 1.64 24.03 -3.92
C LYS A 222 0.92 23.72 -5.23
N ASP A 223 1.67 23.48 -6.31
CA ASP A 223 1.17 23.22 -7.64
C ASP A 223 1.07 21.70 -7.92
N VAL A 224 1.40 20.84 -6.94
CA VAL A 224 1.15 19.39 -7.05
C VAL A 224 -0.34 19.13 -6.83
N PRO A 225 -1.08 18.72 -7.88
CA PRO A 225 -2.51 18.49 -7.76
C PRO A 225 -2.75 17.22 -6.94
N VAL A 226 -3.35 17.37 -5.78
CA VAL A 226 -3.95 16.24 -5.07
C VAL A 226 -5.33 16.02 -5.67
N LYS A 227 -5.46 14.96 -6.47
CA LYS A 227 -6.77 14.49 -6.93
C LYS A 227 -7.63 14.10 -5.73
N SER A 228 -8.85 14.60 -5.69
CA SER A 228 -9.89 14.10 -4.80
C SER A 228 -10.06 12.60 -5.00
N ASP A 229 -10.30 11.88 -3.90
CA ASP A 229 -10.79 10.52 -4.02
C ASP A 229 -12.25 10.52 -4.49
N SER A 230 -12.78 9.34 -4.81
CA SER A 230 -14.18 9.17 -5.24
C SER A 230 -15.21 9.72 -4.24
N GLU A 231 -14.80 9.98 -3.00
CA GLU A 231 -15.67 10.46 -1.92
C GLU A 231 -15.49 11.96 -1.63
N GLY A 232 -14.51 12.64 -2.25
CA GLY A 232 -14.18 14.05 -1.97
C GLY A 232 -13.73 14.29 -0.53
N ILE A 233 -13.32 13.25 0.19
CA ILE A 233 -13.05 13.33 1.62
C ILE A 233 -11.69 13.97 1.88
N PHE A 234 -10.71 13.73 1.01
CA PHE A 234 -9.34 14.20 1.16
C PHE A 234 -8.99 15.43 0.30
N ASP A 235 -9.98 16.30 0.10
CA ASP A 235 -9.81 17.57 -0.62
C ASP A 235 -8.93 18.56 0.16
N ASN A 236 -8.14 19.36 -0.57
CA ASN A 236 -7.24 20.40 -0.02
C ASN A 236 -6.05 19.90 0.82
N VAL A 237 -5.53 18.72 0.50
CA VAL A 237 -4.28 18.23 1.06
C VAL A 237 -3.09 18.82 0.30
N GLN A 238 -2.01 19.13 1.01
CA GLN A 238 -0.78 19.65 0.41
C GLN A 238 -0.01 18.51 -0.27
N GLY A 239 0.16 18.64 -1.58
CA GLY A 239 1.03 17.79 -2.37
C GLY A 239 2.52 18.03 -2.09
N ARG A 240 3.33 17.02 -2.37
CA ARG A 240 4.79 17.05 -2.31
C ARG A 240 5.33 16.42 -3.58
N ARG A 241 6.54 16.82 -3.97
CA ARG A 241 7.30 16.16 -5.04
C ARG A 241 8.52 15.49 -4.44
N LEU A 242 8.69 14.21 -4.74
CA LEU A 242 9.90 13.44 -4.48
C LEU A 242 10.73 13.45 -5.77
N GLU A 243 11.97 13.91 -5.68
CA GLU A 243 12.97 13.83 -6.75
C GLU A 243 14.05 12.82 -6.33
N CYS A 244 14.13 11.72 -7.08
CA CYS A 244 15.09 10.66 -6.85
C CYS A 244 16.23 10.76 -7.85
N GLN A 245 17.47 10.94 -7.38
CA GLN A 245 18.67 10.84 -8.22
C GLN A 245 19.31 9.47 -7.98
N GLY A 246 19.13 8.54 -8.91
CA GLY A 246 19.65 7.16 -8.81
C GLY A 246 18.56 6.09 -8.82
N SER A 247 18.91 4.89 -8.34
CA SER A 247 18.09 3.68 -8.52
C SER A 247 17.37 3.19 -7.26
N ASN A 248 17.64 3.76 -6.08
CA ASN A 248 17.00 3.40 -4.81
C ASN A 248 16.91 4.62 -3.90
N CYS A 249 15.84 5.41 -4.06
CA CYS A 249 15.61 6.55 -3.19
C CYS A 249 14.56 6.26 -2.13
N VAL A 250 14.74 6.86 -0.97
CA VAL A 250 13.89 6.67 0.20
C VAL A 250 13.44 8.01 0.74
N SER A 251 12.17 8.11 1.14
CA SER A 251 11.67 9.21 1.94
C SER A 251 10.87 8.65 3.10
N SER A 252 11.06 9.19 4.31
CA SER A 252 10.37 8.74 5.51
C SER A 252 9.52 9.83 6.15
N LEU A 253 8.31 9.48 6.57
CA LEU A 253 7.40 10.33 7.32
C LEU A 253 7.14 9.72 8.70
N LYS A 254 7.55 10.39 9.76
CA LYS A 254 7.31 9.95 11.14
C LYS A 254 6.13 10.71 11.75
N PHE A 255 5.28 10.02 12.49
CA PHE A 255 4.20 10.65 13.26
C PHE A 255 4.02 9.96 14.61
N ARG A 256 3.27 10.58 15.51
CA ARG A 256 2.92 10.04 16.82
C ARG A 256 1.48 9.55 16.81
N HIS A 257 1.29 8.28 17.10
CA HIS A 257 0.00 7.67 17.37
C HIS A 257 -0.28 7.74 18.87
N LEU A 258 -1.38 8.41 19.22
CA LEU A 258 -1.87 8.63 20.58
C LEU A 258 -3.17 7.84 20.84
N PRO A 259 -3.56 7.61 22.11
CA PRO A 259 -4.81 6.92 22.45
C PRO A 259 -6.08 7.58 21.90
#